data_AF-A0A445GP14-F1
#
_entry.id   AF-A0A445GP14-F1
#
_cell.length_a   1.000
_cell.length_b   1.000
_cell.length_c   1.000
_cell.angle_alpha   90.00
_cell.angle_beta   90.00
_cell.angle_gamma   90.00
#
_symmetry.space_group_name_H-M   'P 1'
#
loop_
_entity.id
_entity.type
_entity.pdbx_description
1 polymer ?
#
loop_
_entity_poly.entity_id
_entity_poly.type
_entity_poly.pdbx_seq_one_letter_code
_entity_poly.pdbx_strand_id
1 'polypeptide(L)' 'LCFYTTQEQLKKLFSPFGLVTQADLALDPITKRPKGFGFVSFKSEIEAEKALRAMNGRIVSGRLILVELANEK' A
#
# COMPACT_ATOMS: atom_id res chain seq x y z
N LEU A 1 -8.62 -0.29 -2.69
CA LEU A 1 -8.67 0.75 -1.62
C LEU A 1 -9.92 1.62 -1.74
N CYS A 2 -10.57 1.94 -0.62
CA CYS A 2 -11.72 2.87 -0.59
C CYS A 2 -11.26 4.31 -0.83
N PHE A 3 -12.16 5.18 -1.30
CA PHE A 3 -11.92 6.61 -1.59
C PHE A 3 -11.38 7.43 -0.41
N TYR A 4 -11.26 6.82 0.78
CA TYR A 4 -10.79 7.44 2.02
C TYR A 4 -9.45 6.90 2.53
N THR A 5 -8.85 5.90 1.88
CA THR A 5 -7.54 5.43 2.36
C THR A 5 -6.46 6.44 2.01
N THR A 6 -5.94 7.11 3.03
CA THR A 6 -4.84 8.08 2.94
C THR A 6 -3.48 7.40 3.05
N GLN A 7 -2.45 8.12 2.61
CA GLN A 7 -1.06 7.68 2.65
C GLN A 7 -0.64 7.37 4.09
N GLU A 8 -1.15 8.13 5.07
CA GLU A 8 -0.95 7.86 6.49
C GLU A 8 -1.54 6.53 6.95
N GLN A 9 -2.73 6.17 6.45
CA GLN A 9 -3.38 4.92 6.83
C GLN A 9 -2.65 3.72 6.24
N LEU A 10 -2.19 3.86 4.99
CA LEU A 10 -1.28 2.92 4.32
C LEU A 10 0.02 2.78 5.13
N LYS A 11 0.66 3.90 5.46
CA LYS A 11 1.91 3.92 6.23
C LYS A 11 1.73 3.29 7.61
N LYS A 12 0.65 3.57 8.34
CA LYS A 12 0.33 2.91 9.62
C LYS A 12 0.12 1.41 9.48
N LEU A 13 -0.56 0.98 8.43
CA LEU A 13 -0.79 -0.44 8.16
C LEU A 13 0.53 -1.17 7.86
N PHE A 14 1.46 -0.53 7.16
CA PHE A 14 2.75 -1.11 6.77
C PHE A 14 3.89 -0.90 7.78
N SER A 15 3.77 0.09 8.67
CA SER A 15 4.74 0.41 9.72
C SER A 15 5.14 -0.75 10.64
N PRO A 16 4.26 -1.68 11.04
CA PRO A 16 4.67 -2.83 11.87
C PRO A 16 5.37 -3.93 11.07
N PHE A 17 5.26 -3.93 9.74
CA PHE A 17 5.87 -4.95 8.88
C PHE A 17 7.27 -4.54 8.41
N GLY A 18 7.52 -3.23 8.31
CA GLY A 18 8.85 -2.70 8.08
C GLY A 18 8.90 -1.20 7.86
N LEU A 19 10.10 -0.73 7.54
CA LEU A 19 10.40 0.69 7.36
C LEU A 19 10.02 1.15 5.94
N VAL A 20 8.87 1.81 5.85
CA VAL A 20 8.36 2.43 4.61
C VAL A 20 9.18 3.68 4.28
N THR A 21 9.99 3.59 3.23
CA THR A 21 10.77 4.70 2.66
C THR A 21 9.89 5.65 1.86
N GLN A 22 8.95 5.10 1.11
CA GLN A 22 8.05 5.89 0.25
C GLN A 22 6.67 5.26 0.23
N ALA A 23 5.63 6.08 0.27
CA ALA A 23 4.25 5.63 0.11
C ALA A 23 3.59 6.59 -0.87
N ASP A 24 3.13 6.10 -2.00
CA ASP A 24 2.48 6.90 -3.03
C ASP A 24 1.09 6.34 -3.27
N LEU A 25 0.07 7.20 -3.26
CA LEU A 25 -1.29 6.76 -3.59
C LEU A 25 -1.55 7.11 -5.05
N ALA A 26 -1.94 6.12 -5.84
CA ALA A 26 -2.35 6.38 -7.21
C ALA A 26 -3.71 7.09 -7.19
N LEU A 27 -3.63 8.42 -7.23
CA LEU A 27 -4.75 9.30 -7.39
C LEU A 27 -4.92 9.56 -8.89
N ASP A 28 -6.17 9.57 -9.33
CA ASP A 28 -6.47 9.95 -10.70
C ASP A 28 -6.17 11.46 -10.89
N PRO A 29 -5.33 11.87 -11.85
CA PRO A 29 -4.83 13.24 -11.93
C PRO A 29 -5.93 14.27 -12.27
N ILE A 30 -7.00 13.83 -12.93
CA ILE A 30 -8.11 14.69 -13.34
C ILE A 30 -9.14 14.82 -12.22
N THR A 31 -9.53 13.70 -11.63
CA THR A 31 -10.60 13.67 -10.63
C THR A 31 -10.10 13.77 -9.19
N LYS A 32 -8.78 13.72 -8.97
CA LYS A 32 -8.11 13.57 -7.66
C LYS A 32 -8.71 12.44 -6.79
N ARG A 33 -9.37 11.48 -7.43
CA ARG A 33 -10.03 10.37 -6.77
C ARG A 33 -9.05 9.22 -6.63
N PRO A 34 -9.01 8.54 -5.47
CA PRO A 34 -8.18 7.34 -5.33
C PRO A 34 -8.64 6.29 -6.31
N LYS A 35 -7.73 5.89 -7.19
CA LYS A 35 -7.99 4.91 -8.24
C LYS A 35 -8.10 3.48 -7.68
N GLY A 36 -7.90 3.36 -6.36
CA GLY A 36 -8.09 2.13 -5.59
C GLY A 36 -6.80 1.34 -5.37
N PHE A 37 -5.66 1.87 -5.79
CA PHE A 37 -4.33 1.28 -5.63
C PHE A 37 -3.31 2.33 -5.17
N GLY A 38 -2.18 1.86 -4.63
CA GLY A 38 -1.08 2.68 -4.15
C GLY A 38 0.19 1.85 -4.07
N PHE A 39 1.32 2.54 -4.05
CA PHE A 39 2.66 1.97 -4.04
C PHE A 39 3.32 2.26 -2.69
N VAL A 40 4.03 1.27 -2.17
CA VAL A 40 4.79 1.39 -0.93
C VAL A 40 6.17 0.82 -1.18
N SER A 41 7.19 1.65 -1.01
CA SER A 41 8.60 1.25 -1.08
C SER A 41 9.11 1.04 0.34
N PHE A 42 9.74 -0.11 0.55
CA PHE A 42 10.43 -0.46 1.79
C PHE A 42 11.93 -0.30 1.64
N LYS A 43 12.64 -0.22 2.77
CA LYS A 43 14.10 -0.19 2.78
C LYS A 43 14.73 -1.57 2.54
N SER A 44 14.08 -2.65 2.96
CA SER A 44 14.54 -4.02 2.78
C SER A 44 13.51 -4.88 2.05
N GLU A 45 13.96 -5.79 1.18
CA GLU A 45 13.06 -6.75 0.51
C GLU A 45 12.41 -7.70 1.51
N ILE A 46 13.12 -8.06 2.58
CA ILE A 46 12.64 -9.00 3.60
C ILE A 46 11.40 -8.42 4.30
N GLU A 47 11.45 -7.12 4.59
CA GLU A 47 10.34 -6.36 5.15
C GLU A 47 9.16 -6.27 4.17
N ALA A 48 9.45 -6.03 2.89
CA ALA A 48 8.44 -5.96 1.83
C ALA A 48 7.71 -7.31 1.64
N GLU A 49 8.44 -8.43 1.62
CA GLU A 49 7.84 -9.75 1.47
C GLU A 49 7.00 -10.12 2.69
N LYS A 50 7.46 -9.78 3.90
CA LYS A 50 6.69 -9.99 5.13
C LYS A 50 5.40 -9.17 5.15
N ALA A 51 5.48 -7.90 4.75
CA ALA A 51 4.33 -7.04 4.58
C ALA A 51 3.34 -7.62 3.55
N LEU A 52 3.86 -8.07 2.40
CA LEU A 52 3.08 -8.70 1.34
C LEU A 52 2.32 -9.91 1.87
N ARG A 53 3.00 -10.88 2.47
CA ARG A 53 2.34 -12.11 2.95
C ARG A 53 1.29 -11.85 4.02
N ALA A 54 1.50 -10.84 4.86
CA ALA A 54 0.58 -10.51 5.95
C ALA A 54 -0.62 -9.65 5.52
N MET A 55 -0.44 -8.79 4.52
CA MET A 55 -1.45 -7.81 4.09
C MET A 55 -2.16 -8.20 2.80
N ASN A 56 -1.56 -9.06 1.96
CA ASN A 56 -2.19 -9.55 0.74
C ASN A 56 -3.45 -10.35 1.09
N GLY A 57 -4.60 -9.94 0.53
CA GLY A 57 -5.89 -10.57 0.79
C GLY A 57 -6.61 -10.09 2.04
N ARG A 58 -6.07 -9.10 2.78
CA ARG A 58 -6.78 -8.51 3.93
C ARG A 58 -7.88 -7.56 3.50
N ILE A 59 -8.89 -7.42 4.34
CA ILE A 59 -9.95 -6.42 4.17
C ILE A 59 -9.55 -5.15 4.93
N VAL A 60 -9.31 -4.06 4.20
CA VAL A 60 -9.04 -2.73 4.76
C VAL A 60 -10.17 -1.80 4.34
N SER A 61 -10.84 -1.20 5.31
CA SER A 61 -11.99 -0.30 5.09
C SER A 61 -13.09 -0.92 4.22
N GLY A 62 -13.38 -2.21 4.44
CA GLY A 62 -14.41 -2.95 3.71
C GLY A 62 -14.04 -3.33 2.28
N ARG A 63 -12.79 -3.12 1.84
CA ARG A 63 -12.28 -3.59 0.55
C ARG A 63 -11.10 -4.52 0.74
N LEU A 64 -11.07 -5.58 -0.05
CA LEU A 64 -9.91 -6.46 -0.13
C LEU A 64 -8.74 -5.66 -0.72
N ILE A 65 -7.62 -5.67 -0.02
CA ILE A 65 -6.36 -5.13 -0.50
C ILE A 65 -5.50 -6.27 -1.03
N LEU A 66 -4.95 -6.05 -2.20
CA LEU A 66 -3.93 -6.91 -2.77
C LEU A 66 -2.59 -6.21 -2.55
N VAL A 67 -1.61 -6.94 -2.05
CA VAL A 67 -0.24 -6.45 -1.94
C VAL A 67 0.61 -7.36 -2.78
N GLU A 68 1.33 -6.78 -3.74
CA GLU A 68 2.23 -7.49 -4.63
C GLU A 68 3.60 -6.79 -4.66
N LEU A 69 4.65 -7.56 -4.97
CA LEU A 69 5.98 -7.01 -5.20
C LEU A 69 5.92 -6.20 -6.50
N ALA A 70 6.08 -4.89 -6.39
CA ALA A 70 6.24 -4.03 -7.54
C ALA A 70 7.67 -4.21 -8.07
N ASN A 71 7.83 -5.02 -9.13
CA ASN A 71 9.07 -5.04 -9.89
C ASN A 71 9.14 -3.79 -10.76
N GLU A 72 10.02 -2.86 -10.40
CA GLU A 72 10.48 -1.83 -11.33
C GLU A 72 11.40 -2.54 -12.35
N LYS A 73 10.87 -2.83 -13.54
CA LYS A 73 11.66 -3.27 -14.69
C LYS A 73 12.10 -2.08 -15.52
#